data_AF-A0A6S7H5X9-F1
#
_entry.id   AF-A0A6S7H5X9-F1
#
_cell.length_a   1.000
_cell.length_b   1.000
_cell.length_c   1.000
_cell.angle_alpha   90.00
_cell.angle_beta   90.00
_cell.angle_gamma   90.00
#
_symmetry.space_group_name_H-M   'P 1'
#
loop_
_entity.id
_entity.type
_entity.pdbx_description
1 polymer ?
#
loop_
_entity_poly.entity_id
_entity_poly.type
_entity_poly.pdbx_seq_one_letter_code
_entity_poly.pdbx_strand_id
1 'polypeptide(L)'
;MLDVAQQTAAAANKKIYIGNLSPDVTKEDITQHFALDATPYLKSAVKIELPSRKGYAFLFVPEAFGDHVIGFDGTELNSKKIKVEIAKARSPSQTQRTNGRLYNRGPNNQRRVFNYGFNRENYDQHSQFLKPLVVPPKELLHAIDVVNLTNQMFANDTDYVIARALSAGIFKMVVTGNTLKKSRVAVSLSKTRPGFLYAAVGVHPHWSQKEWSDNSLKELEELVQLPEVVAVGEVGLDLNRNYSPPEVQETVFEKQTP
;
A
#
# COMPACT_ATOMS: atom_id res chain seq x y z
N MET A 1 -15.26 21.39 -22.93
CA MET A 1 -15.50 21.50 -21.47
C MET A 1 -15.72 20.10 -20.93
N LEU A 2 -14.66 19.47 -20.44
CA LEU A 2 -14.76 18.26 -19.62
C LEU A 2 -13.93 18.58 -18.38
N ASP A 3 -14.64 19.11 -17.40
CA ASP A 3 -14.14 19.38 -16.06
C ASP A 3 -14.13 18.03 -15.32
N VAL A 4 -13.02 17.31 -15.47
CA VAL A 4 -12.65 16.20 -14.57
C VAL A 4 -11.43 16.68 -13.79
N ALA A 5 -11.61 17.81 -13.11
CA ALA A 5 -10.68 18.27 -12.09
C ALA A 5 -10.63 17.23 -10.97
N GLN A 6 -9.43 16.66 -10.78
CA GLN A 6 -8.82 16.42 -9.47
C GLN A 6 -9.79 16.06 -8.33
N GLN A 7 -10.20 14.80 -8.28
CA GLN A 7 -10.32 14.12 -6.99
C GLN A 7 -9.10 13.21 -6.82
N THR A 8 -7.98 13.80 -6.40
CA THR A 8 -7.09 13.05 -5.50
C THR A 8 -7.94 12.75 -4.28
N ALA A 9 -8.53 11.55 -4.22
CA ALA A 9 -9.13 11.07 -3.00
C ALA A 9 -8.06 11.23 -1.91
N ALA A 10 -8.31 12.11 -0.93
CA ALA A 10 -7.48 12.16 0.25
C ALA A 10 -7.50 10.74 0.81
N ALA A 11 -6.37 10.03 0.71
CA ALA A 11 -6.28 8.65 1.16
C ALA A 11 -6.84 8.62 2.58
N ALA A 12 -7.88 7.81 2.82
CA ALA A 12 -8.50 7.75 4.13
C ALA A 12 -7.41 7.37 5.14
N ASN A 13 -7.23 8.22 6.16
CA ASN A 13 -6.22 8.00 7.17
C ASN A 13 -6.83 7.18 8.31
N LYS A 14 -6.24 6.01 8.60
CA LYS A 14 -6.58 5.21 9.78
C LYS A 14 -5.90 5.83 11.00
N LYS A 15 -6.68 6.07 12.05
CA LYS A 15 -6.18 6.57 13.33
C LYS A 15 -5.87 5.41 14.27
N ILE A 16 -4.62 5.32 14.70
CA ILE A 16 -4.08 4.27 15.55
C ILE A 16 -3.66 4.87 16.89
N TYR A 17 -3.99 4.17 17.97
CA TYR A 17 -3.56 4.49 19.33
C TYR A 17 -2.32 3.66 19.67
N ILE A 18 -1.29 4.33 20.17
CA ILE A 18 -0.06 3.72 20.68
C ILE A 18 0.02 4.06 22.17
N GLY A 19 -0.12 3.08 23.05
CA GLY A 19 -0.12 3.25 24.50
C GLY A 19 1.08 2.60 25.19
N ASN A 20 1.20 2.84 26.49
CA ASN A 20 2.31 2.37 27.34
C ASN A 20 3.70 2.89 26.90
N LEU A 21 3.74 4.08 26.30
CA LEU A 21 4.98 4.72 25.92
C LEU A 21 5.75 5.20 27.15
N SER A 22 7.08 5.10 27.09
CA SER A 22 7.95 5.72 28.08
C SER A 22 7.89 7.25 27.97
N PRO A 23 8.02 8.03 29.08
CA PRO A 23 7.92 9.49 29.03
C PRO A 23 8.97 10.19 28.15
N ASP A 24 10.08 9.52 27.88
CA ASP A 24 11.20 9.97 27.06
C ASP A 24 11.04 9.66 25.56
N VAL A 25 10.01 8.89 25.17
CA VAL A 25 9.75 8.58 23.75
C VAL A 25 9.49 9.86 22.96
N THR A 26 10.21 10.03 21.86
CA THR A 26 10.11 11.15 20.93
C THR A 26 9.27 10.79 19.69
N LYS A 27 9.01 11.78 18.83
CA LYS A 27 8.37 11.51 17.53
C LYS A 27 9.31 10.77 16.59
N GLU A 28 10.60 11.05 16.71
CA GLU A 28 11.67 10.40 15.96
C GLU A 28 11.73 8.91 16.31
N ASP A 29 11.65 8.56 17.61
CA ASP A 29 11.58 7.15 18.04
C ASP A 29 10.37 6.42 17.45
N ILE A 30 9.20 7.06 17.45
CA ILE A 30 7.98 6.50 16.82
C ILE A 30 8.18 6.39 15.29
N THR A 31 8.79 7.39 14.66
CA THR A 31 9.06 7.39 13.22
C THR A 31 9.94 6.21 12.83
N GLN A 32 11.03 5.99 13.54
CA GLN A 32 11.96 4.89 13.28
C GLN A 32 11.34 3.53 13.61
N HIS A 33 10.65 3.41 14.76
CA HIS A 33 10.06 2.13 15.19
C HIS A 33 9.02 1.58 14.21
N PHE A 34 8.19 2.46 13.64
CA PHE A 34 7.15 2.07 12.69
C PHE A 34 7.54 2.34 11.22
N ALA A 35 8.82 2.64 10.95
CA ALA A 35 9.36 2.92 9.61
C ALA A 35 8.55 3.99 8.83
N LEU A 36 8.10 5.04 9.52
CA LEU A 36 7.16 6.04 8.98
C LEU A 36 7.78 7.01 7.98
N ASP A 37 9.11 7.07 7.89
CA ASP A 37 9.87 7.86 6.94
C ASP A 37 10.60 7.02 5.89
N ALA A 38 10.33 5.70 5.84
CA ALA A 38 10.96 4.78 4.90
C ALA A 38 10.75 5.18 3.43
N THR A 39 9.73 5.98 3.13
CA THR A 39 9.46 6.52 1.80
C THR A 39 9.03 7.98 1.85
N PRO A 40 9.27 8.76 0.78
CA PRO A 40 8.71 10.11 0.66
C PRO A 40 7.18 10.15 0.79
N TYR A 41 6.49 9.11 0.29
CA TYR A 41 5.05 8.95 0.43
C TYR A 41 4.64 8.88 1.90
N LEU A 42 5.15 7.91 2.66
CA LEU A 42 4.82 7.76 4.08
C LEU A 42 5.19 9.01 4.88
N LYS A 43 6.37 9.59 4.62
CA LYS A 43 6.81 10.83 5.27
C LYS A 43 5.83 11.99 5.06
N SER A 44 5.18 12.05 3.89
CA SER A 44 4.17 13.07 3.57
C SER A 44 2.75 12.72 4.04
N ALA A 45 2.43 11.43 4.14
CA ALA A 45 1.07 10.95 4.40
C ALA A 45 0.80 10.64 5.88
N VAL A 46 1.84 10.53 6.71
CA VAL A 46 1.75 10.18 8.12
C VAL A 46 1.73 11.43 9.01
N LYS A 47 0.92 11.39 10.07
CA LYS A 47 0.93 12.40 11.15
C LYS A 47 1.07 11.72 12.51
N ILE A 48 1.96 12.24 13.35
CA ILE A 48 2.17 11.80 14.73
C ILE A 48 1.70 12.88 15.70
N GLU A 49 0.71 12.55 16.53
CA GLU A 49 0.28 13.35 17.68
C GLU A 49 0.82 12.70 18.96
N LEU A 50 1.77 13.36 19.61
CA LEU A 50 2.40 12.90 20.86
C LEU A 50 2.13 13.91 21.98
N PRO A 51 1.06 13.74 22.77
CA PRO A 51 0.75 14.64 23.88
C PRO A 51 1.79 14.52 25.00
N SER A 52 2.31 15.66 25.45
CA SER A 52 3.30 15.70 26.54
C SER A 52 2.80 14.99 27.80
N ARG A 53 3.65 14.14 28.39
CA ARG A 53 3.45 13.44 29.67
C ARG A 53 2.32 12.40 29.72
N LYS A 54 1.76 11.95 28.58
CA LYS A 54 0.61 11.04 28.61
C LYS A 54 0.90 9.56 28.33
N GLY A 55 2.16 9.18 28.08
CA GLY A 55 2.51 7.77 27.86
C GLY A 55 1.76 7.11 26.70
N TYR A 56 1.28 7.91 25.74
CA TYR A 56 0.60 7.47 24.54
C TYR A 56 0.80 8.44 23.38
N ALA A 57 0.58 7.96 22.16
CA ALA A 57 0.54 8.74 20.93
C ALA A 57 -0.69 8.33 20.08
N PHE A 58 -1.06 9.21 19.15
CA PHE A 58 -1.91 8.86 18.02
C PHE A 58 -1.13 8.95 16.72
N LEU A 59 -1.26 7.91 15.92
CA LEU A 59 -0.68 7.84 14.60
C LEU A 59 -1.80 7.84 13.55
N PHE A 60 -1.65 8.70 12.55
CA PHE A 60 -2.53 8.75 11.38
C PHE A 60 -1.73 8.25 10.21
N VAL A 61 -2.13 7.12 9.63
CA VAL A 61 -1.45 6.49 8.49
C VAL A 61 -2.44 6.22 7.37
N PRO A 62 -1.98 6.09 6.13
CA PRO A 62 -2.80 5.56 5.04
C PRO A 62 -3.49 4.26 5.45
N GLU A 63 -4.77 4.09 5.09
CA GLU A 63 -5.58 2.95 5.51
C GLU A 63 -4.90 1.58 5.29
N ALA A 64 -4.26 1.42 4.13
CA ALA A 64 -3.52 0.22 3.74
C ALA A 64 -2.29 -0.06 4.63
N PHE A 65 -1.69 0.97 5.24
CA PHE A 65 -0.54 0.82 6.15
C PHE A 65 -0.96 0.55 7.60
N GLY A 66 -2.24 0.71 7.90
CA GLY A 66 -2.72 0.61 9.28
C GLY A 66 -2.54 -0.76 9.92
N ASP A 67 -2.68 -1.83 9.14
CA ASP A 67 -2.55 -3.20 9.66
C ASP A 67 -1.08 -3.56 9.94
N HIS A 68 -0.14 -2.98 9.19
CA HIS A 68 1.29 -3.07 9.50
C HIS A 68 1.57 -2.47 10.87
N VAL A 69 1.13 -1.23 11.11
CA VAL A 69 1.32 -0.55 12.39
C VAL A 69 0.69 -1.34 13.53
N ILE A 70 -0.53 -1.88 13.34
CA ILE A 70 -1.21 -2.72 14.36
C ILE A 70 -0.39 -3.98 14.68
N GLY A 71 0.35 -4.53 13.71
CA GLY A 71 1.24 -5.67 13.90
C GLY A 71 2.38 -5.46 14.92
N PHE A 72 2.66 -4.21 15.31
CA PHE A 72 3.65 -3.88 16.34
C PHE A 72 3.09 -3.93 17.77
N ASP A 73 1.83 -4.33 17.96
CA ASP A 73 1.28 -4.54 19.31
C ASP A 73 2.15 -5.53 20.11
N GLY A 74 2.55 -5.12 21.32
CA GLY A 74 3.42 -5.91 22.19
C GLY A 74 4.92 -5.83 21.90
N THR A 75 5.36 -5.13 20.84
CA THR A 75 6.79 -4.86 20.59
C THR A 75 7.37 -3.91 21.65
N GLU A 76 8.70 -3.84 21.76
CA GLU A 76 9.36 -2.97 22.73
C GLU A 76 9.85 -1.66 22.11
N LEU A 77 9.50 -0.53 22.73
CA LEU A 77 10.02 0.81 22.41
C LEU A 77 10.55 1.43 23.71
N ASN A 78 11.82 1.85 23.71
CA ASN A 78 12.56 2.31 24.89
C ASN A 78 12.37 1.39 26.11
N SER A 79 12.58 0.08 25.90
CA SER A 79 12.48 -0.97 26.93
C SER A 79 11.09 -1.14 27.58
N LYS A 80 10.03 -0.62 26.95
CA LYS A 80 8.64 -0.89 27.34
C LYS A 80 7.87 -1.55 26.21
N LYS A 81 7.10 -2.59 26.55
CA LYS A 81 6.14 -3.19 25.64
C LYS A 81 5.02 -2.20 25.34
N ILE A 82 4.89 -1.79 24.08
CA ILE A 82 3.86 -0.85 23.66
C ILE A 82 2.55 -1.58 23.36
N LYS A 83 1.44 -0.86 23.51
CA LYS A 83 0.12 -1.32 23.09
C LYS A 83 -0.28 -0.60 21.81
N VAL A 84 -0.65 -1.31 20.75
CA VAL A 84 -1.04 -0.72 19.47
C VAL A 84 -2.42 -1.21 19.05
N GLU A 85 -3.38 -0.30 18.89
CA GLU A 85 -4.76 -0.66 18.51
C GLU A 85 -5.43 0.46 17.71
N ILE A 86 -6.48 0.13 16.95
CA ILE A 86 -7.28 1.15 16.27
C ILE A 86 -7.87 2.12 17.31
N ALA A 87 -7.71 3.43 17.10
CA ALA A 87 -8.19 4.43 18.03
C ALA A 87 -9.72 4.38 18.10
N LYS A 88 -10.25 4.21 19.32
CA LYS A 88 -11.71 4.27 19.56
C LYS A 88 -12.23 5.65 19.17
N ALA A 89 -13.32 5.69 18.41
CA ALA A 89 -14.04 6.95 18.17
C ALA A 89 -14.43 7.56 19.53
N ARG A 90 -14.24 8.87 19.71
CA ARG A 90 -14.76 9.57 20.89
C ARG A 90 -16.28 9.48 20.84
N SER A 91 -16.89 8.73 21.75
CA SER A 91 -18.30 8.97 22.09
C SER A 91 -18.40 10.41 22.63
N PRO A 92 -19.37 11.23 22.18
CA PRO A 92 -19.60 12.52 22.79
C PRO A 92 -19.83 12.33 24.29
N SER A 93 -19.10 13.06 25.14
CA SER A 93 -19.31 13.01 26.57
C SER A 93 -20.70 13.57 26.88
N GLN A 94 -21.68 12.72 27.15
CA GLN A 94 -22.90 13.15 27.80
C GLN A 94 -22.57 13.39 29.28
N THR A 95 -22.30 14.65 29.60
CA THR A 95 -22.30 15.14 30.98
C THR A 95 -23.76 15.08 31.47
N GLN A 96 -24.17 13.96 32.07
CA GLN A 96 -25.37 13.92 32.90
C GLN A 96 -24.97 13.88 34.36
N ARG A 97 -25.25 14.99 35.05
CA ARG A 97 -25.29 15.05 36.51
C ARG A 97 -26.44 14.16 36.98
N THR A 98 -26.18 13.21 37.87
CA THR A 98 -27.22 12.61 38.70
C THR A 98 -26.72 12.41 40.13
N ASN A 99 -27.40 13.10 41.06
CA ASN A 99 -27.48 12.69 42.46
C ASN A 99 -28.36 11.42 42.53
N GLY A 100 -27.91 10.38 43.22
CA GLY A 100 -28.75 9.22 43.58
C GLY A 100 -28.12 7.86 43.27
N ARG A 101 -28.12 6.98 44.28
CA ARG A 101 -27.50 5.64 44.28
C ARG A 101 -28.22 4.60 43.40
N LEU A 102 -27.42 3.64 42.90
CA LEU A 102 -27.69 2.23 42.53
C LEU A 102 -28.61 2.00 41.31
N TYR A 103 -28.24 1.24 40.27
CA TYR A 103 -27.87 -0.19 40.25
C TYR A 103 -27.18 -0.54 38.92
N ASN A 104 -26.30 -1.54 38.96
CA ASN A 104 -25.62 -2.10 37.79
C ASN A 104 -26.57 -3.07 37.06
N ARG A 105 -27.05 -2.71 35.88
CA ARG A 105 -27.65 -3.63 34.90
C ARG A 105 -27.21 -3.22 33.50
N GLY A 106 -26.26 -3.96 32.95
CA GLY A 106 -25.82 -3.79 31.57
C GLY A 106 -26.96 -4.14 30.59
N PRO A 107 -27.22 -3.33 29.56
CA PRO A 107 -28.02 -3.77 28.45
C PRO A 107 -27.10 -4.34 27.36
N ASN A 108 -27.34 -5.61 27.04
CA ASN A 108 -27.05 -6.20 25.74
C ASN A 108 -27.46 -5.22 24.64
N ASN A 109 -26.51 -4.76 23.82
CA ASN A 109 -26.85 -4.06 22.59
C ASN A 109 -26.23 -4.81 21.41
N GLN A 110 -27.12 -5.51 20.71
CA GLN A 110 -26.88 -6.22 19.46
C GLN A 110 -26.20 -5.25 18.48
N ARG A 111 -24.98 -5.59 18.07
CA ARG A 111 -24.23 -4.89 17.03
C ARG A 111 -24.96 -5.04 15.70
N ARG A 112 -25.53 -3.96 15.18
CA ARG A 112 -25.73 -3.80 13.73
C ARG A 112 -24.40 -3.36 13.14
N VAL A 113 -23.62 -4.34 12.69
CA VAL A 113 -22.42 -4.14 11.87
C VAL A 113 -22.90 -3.70 10.49
N PHE A 114 -22.51 -2.50 10.06
CA PHE A 114 -22.61 -2.14 8.65
C PHE A 114 -21.60 -2.99 7.87
N ASN A 115 -22.14 -4.00 7.21
CA ASN A 115 -21.42 -5.02 6.47
C ASN A 115 -21.05 -4.45 5.09
N TYR A 116 -19.91 -3.79 4.98
CA TYR A 116 -19.14 -3.88 3.74
C TYR A 116 -18.39 -5.21 3.84
N GLY A 117 -18.82 -6.18 3.03
CA GLY A 117 -18.54 -7.61 3.19
C GLY A 117 -17.05 -7.96 3.34
N PHE A 118 -16.56 -7.95 4.57
CA PHE A 118 -15.31 -8.57 4.97
C PHE A 118 -15.65 -9.74 5.88
N ASN A 119 -15.90 -10.90 5.27
CA ASN A 119 -16.14 -12.14 6.00
C ASN A 119 -14.83 -12.56 6.68
N ARG A 120 -14.71 -12.27 7.98
CA ARG A 120 -13.64 -12.77 8.87
C ARG A 120 -13.57 -14.30 8.95
N GLU A 121 -14.59 -15.02 8.49
CA GLU A 121 -14.67 -16.48 8.57
C GLU A 121 -14.14 -17.20 7.31
N ASN A 122 -13.86 -16.48 6.22
CA ASN A 122 -13.24 -17.01 5.00
C ASN A 122 -11.79 -16.49 4.82
N TYR A 123 -11.06 -16.29 5.92
CA TYR A 123 -9.60 -16.29 5.84
C TYR A 123 -9.19 -17.71 5.51
N ASP A 124 -9.03 -17.98 4.22
CA ASP A 124 -8.56 -19.26 3.72
C ASP A 124 -7.29 -19.63 4.49
N GLN A 125 -7.35 -20.73 5.26
CA GLN A 125 -6.24 -21.22 6.09
C GLN A 125 -5.00 -21.60 5.23
N HIS A 126 -5.11 -21.46 3.91
CA HIS A 126 -4.10 -21.80 2.92
C HIS A 126 -3.36 -20.60 2.30
N SER A 127 -3.77 -19.35 2.53
CA SER A 127 -2.96 -18.21 2.05
C SER A 127 -1.81 -17.91 3.01
N GLN A 128 -0.67 -18.54 2.73
CA GLN A 128 0.64 -18.29 3.35
C GLN A 128 1.08 -16.81 3.35
N PHE A 129 0.39 -15.95 2.59
CA PHE A 129 0.68 -14.53 2.47
C PHE A 129 0.01 -13.66 3.53
N LEU A 130 -1.00 -14.15 4.27
CA LEU A 130 -1.84 -13.35 5.17
C LEU A 130 -1.29 -13.13 6.59
N LYS A 131 -0.06 -13.54 6.87
CA LYS A 131 0.58 -13.25 8.16
C LYS A 131 1.20 -11.85 8.14
N PRO A 132 0.91 -10.99 9.13
CA PRO A 132 1.62 -9.73 9.30
C PRO A 132 3.13 -9.98 9.32
N LEU A 133 3.87 -9.31 8.43
CA LEU A 133 5.31 -9.40 8.38
C LEU A 133 5.89 -8.27 9.26
N VAL A 134 6.41 -8.65 10.43
CA VAL A 134 7.20 -7.75 11.28
C VAL A 134 8.65 -8.11 11.05
N VAL A 135 9.37 -7.27 10.31
CA VAL A 135 10.80 -7.43 10.07
C VAL A 135 11.57 -6.59 11.10
N PRO A 136 12.46 -7.18 11.91
CA PRO A 136 13.31 -6.41 12.81
C PRO A 136 14.10 -5.33 12.05
N PRO A 137 14.40 -4.15 12.65
CA PRO A 137 15.09 -3.06 11.95
C PRO A 137 16.41 -3.48 11.27
N LYS A 138 17.17 -4.37 11.91
CA LYS A 138 18.44 -4.91 11.38
C LYS A 138 18.28 -5.85 10.17
N GLU A 139 17.05 -6.26 9.86
CA GLU A 139 16.69 -7.23 8.82
C GLU A 139 15.86 -6.58 7.69
N LEU A 140 15.59 -5.27 7.76
CA LEU A 140 14.87 -4.55 6.71
C LEU A 140 15.64 -4.61 5.38
N LEU A 141 14.93 -4.99 4.32
CA LEU A 141 15.43 -5.06 2.96
C LEU A 141 15.55 -3.64 2.41
N HIS A 142 16.72 -3.04 2.39
CA HIS A 142 16.93 -1.79 1.64
C HIS A 142 17.00 -2.07 0.14
N ALA A 143 15.85 -2.33 -0.48
CA ALA A 143 15.76 -2.74 -1.88
C ALA A 143 14.67 -2.03 -2.68
N ILE A 144 14.84 -2.07 -4.01
CA ILE A 144 13.86 -1.70 -5.02
C ILE A 144 13.44 -2.99 -5.71
N ASP A 145 12.14 -3.19 -5.88
CA ASP A 145 11.61 -4.39 -6.54
C ASP A 145 10.97 -4.06 -7.90
N VAL A 146 11.06 -4.97 -8.87
CA VAL A 146 10.40 -4.88 -10.18
C VAL A 146 9.35 -5.99 -10.23
N VAL A 147 8.08 -5.61 -10.27
CA VAL A 147 6.98 -6.50 -9.87
C VAL A 147 5.83 -6.51 -10.87
N ASN A 148 5.24 -7.69 -11.07
CA ASN A 148 4.01 -7.83 -11.87
C ASN A 148 2.76 -7.78 -10.98
N LEU A 149 2.52 -6.63 -10.32
CA LEU A 149 1.33 -6.44 -9.47
C LEU A 149 0.02 -6.37 -10.28
N THR A 150 0.10 -6.23 -11.60
CA THR A 150 -1.11 -6.22 -12.46
C THR A 150 -1.64 -7.64 -12.73
N ASN A 151 -0.97 -8.69 -12.23
CA ASN A 151 -1.43 -10.07 -12.34
C ASN A 151 -2.72 -10.29 -11.52
N GLN A 152 -3.66 -11.04 -12.08
CA GLN A 152 -4.96 -11.34 -11.46
C GLN A 152 -4.83 -12.03 -10.10
N MET A 153 -3.73 -12.75 -9.86
CA MET A 153 -3.45 -13.40 -8.58
C MET A 153 -3.42 -12.41 -7.40
N PHE A 154 -3.08 -11.13 -7.66
CA PHE A 154 -3.04 -10.08 -6.64
C PHE A 154 -4.31 -9.23 -6.58
N ALA A 155 -5.32 -9.48 -7.43
CA ALA A 155 -6.46 -8.58 -7.58
C ALA A 155 -7.25 -8.37 -6.27
N ASN A 156 -7.27 -9.37 -5.39
CA ASN A 156 -8.01 -9.31 -4.13
C ASN A 156 -7.19 -8.73 -2.96
N ASP A 157 -5.87 -8.66 -3.08
CA ASP A 157 -4.95 -8.34 -1.97
C ASP A 157 -3.78 -7.42 -2.36
N THR A 158 -3.86 -6.73 -3.52
CA THR A 158 -2.80 -5.85 -4.03
C THR A 158 -2.31 -4.85 -2.98
N ASP A 159 -3.25 -4.18 -2.30
CA ASP A 159 -2.94 -3.18 -1.27
C ASP A 159 -2.21 -3.81 -0.07
N TYR A 160 -2.57 -5.04 0.28
CA TYR A 160 -1.96 -5.78 1.36
C TYR A 160 -0.54 -6.24 0.99
N VAL A 161 -0.33 -6.70 -0.25
CA VAL A 161 1.02 -7.03 -0.78
C VAL A 161 1.93 -5.81 -0.77
N ILE A 162 1.44 -4.66 -1.24
CA ILE A 162 2.17 -3.38 -1.21
C ILE A 162 2.54 -3.01 0.22
N ALA A 163 1.60 -3.12 1.17
CA ALA A 163 1.85 -2.81 2.56
C ALA A 163 2.93 -3.74 3.15
N ARG A 164 2.89 -5.05 2.87
CA ARG A 164 3.93 -5.99 3.32
C ARG A 164 5.30 -5.71 2.70
N ALA A 165 5.37 -5.34 1.41
CA ALA A 165 6.63 -4.99 0.77
C ALA A 165 7.29 -3.79 1.47
N LEU A 166 6.49 -2.75 1.72
CA LEU A 166 6.91 -1.57 2.47
C LEU A 166 7.36 -1.92 3.89
N SER A 167 6.59 -2.80 4.57
CA SER A 167 6.92 -3.34 5.90
C SER A 167 8.24 -4.08 5.96
N ALA A 168 8.62 -4.71 4.84
CA ALA A 168 9.85 -5.48 4.73
C ALA A 168 11.08 -4.60 4.42
N GLY A 169 10.89 -3.30 4.18
CA GLY A 169 11.97 -2.36 3.83
C GLY A 169 12.02 -1.99 2.35
N ILE A 170 11.20 -2.61 1.47
CA ILE A 170 11.14 -2.22 0.06
C ILE A 170 10.71 -0.76 0.01
N PHE A 171 11.54 0.10 -0.56
CA PHE A 171 11.31 1.55 -0.53
C PHE A 171 10.89 2.12 -1.90
N LYS A 172 10.98 1.32 -2.98
CA LYS A 172 10.36 1.59 -4.29
C LYS A 172 9.96 0.29 -4.98
N MET A 173 8.91 0.36 -5.80
CA MET A 173 8.52 -0.75 -6.68
C MET A 173 8.23 -0.25 -8.09
N VAL A 174 8.72 -0.95 -9.11
CA VAL A 174 8.39 -0.71 -10.52
C VAL A 174 7.40 -1.77 -10.99
N VAL A 175 6.16 -1.36 -11.22
CA VAL A 175 5.07 -2.24 -11.68
C VAL A 175 5.20 -2.45 -13.19
N THR A 176 5.36 -3.70 -13.63
CA THR A 176 5.52 -4.02 -15.05
C THR A 176 4.18 -4.15 -15.77
N GLY A 177 4.08 -3.48 -16.92
CA GLY A 177 3.04 -3.68 -17.93
C GLY A 177 3.60 -4.49 -19.09
N ASN A 178 3.06 -5.67 -19.36
CA ASN A 178 3.51 -6.53 -20.46
C ASN A 178 2.68 -6.40 -21.75
N THR A 179 1.62 -5.58 -21.72
CA THR A 179 0.84 -5.11 -22.87
C THR A 179 0.51 -3.64 -22.65
N LEU A 180 0.06 -2.91 -23.68
CA LEU A 180 -0.38 -1.52 -23.50
C LEU A 180 -1.56 -1.40 -22.52
N LYS A 181 -2.50 -2.35 -22.54
CA LYS A 181 -3.59 -2.41 -21.56
C LYS A 181 -3.08 -2.58 -20.13
N LYS A 182 -2.12 -3.48 -19.90
CA LYS A 182 -1.52 -3.68 -18.57
C LYS A 182 -0.62 -2.51 -18.18
N SER A 183 0.02 -1.85 -19.13
CA SER A 183 0.80 -0.63 -18.94
C SER A 183 -0.07 0.51 -18.40
N ARG A 184 -1.26 0.73 -18.96
CA ARG A 184 -2.24 1.71 -18.43
C ARG A 184 -2.67 1.40 -16.99
N VAL A 185 -2.83 0.12 -16.66
CA VAL A 185 -3.16 -0.32 -15.29
C VAL A 185 -1.97 -0.09 -14.35
N ALA A 186 -0.74 -0.41 -14.76
CA ALA A 186 0.47 -0.17 -13.98
C ALA A 186 0.68 1.32 -13.69
N VAL A 187 0.47 2.19 -14.68
CA VAL A 187 0.49 3.65 -14.51
C VAL A 187 -0.59 4.11 -13.53
N SER A 188 -1.82 3.62 -13.70
CA SER A 188 -2.95 3.98 -12.81
C SER A 188 -2.68 3.55 -11.37
N LEU A 189 -2.10 2.37 -11.16
CA LEU A 189 -1.69 1.90 -9.84
C LEU A 189 -0.56 2.76 -9.28
N SER A 190 0.41 3.16 -10.09
CA SER A 190 1.54 3.98 -9.65
C SER A 190 1.09 5.35 -9.12
N LYS A 191 0.09 5.96 -9.77
CA LYS A 191 -0.54 7.22 -9.33
C LYS A 191 -1.13 7.16 -7.93
N THR A 192 -1.49 5.97 -7.44
CA THR A 192 -2.08 5.82 -6.09
C THR A 192 -1.06 5.96 -4.96
N ARG A 193 0.24 5.74 -5.23
CA ARG A 193 1.34 5.84 -4.25
C ARG A 193 2.55 6.58 -4.86
N PRO A 194 2.43 7.89 -5.11
CA PRO A 194 3.49 8.68 -5.73
C PRO A 194 4.80 8.60 -4.93
N GLY A 195 5.92 8.45 -5.61
CA GLY A 195 7.25 8.34 -5.00
C GLY A 195 7.61 6.95 -4.48
N PHE A 196 6.64 6.04 -4.37
CA PHE A 196 6.83 4.64 -3.98
C PHE A 196 6.62 3.68 -5.15
N LEU A 197 5.49 3.80 -5.85
CA LEU A 197 5.20 3.00 -7.03
C LEU A 197 5.53 3.79 -8.31
N TYR A 198 6.16 3.09 -9.25
CA TYR A 198 6.47 3.55 -10.60
C TYR A 198 6.01 2.48 -11.60
N ALA A 199 5.96 2.82 -12.87
CA ALA A 199 5.57 1.91 -13.94
C ALA A 199 6.70 1.68 -14.93
N ALA A 200 6.80 0.43 -15.40
CA ALA A 200 7.44 0.10 -16.66
C ALA A 200 6.35 -0.22 -17.68
N VAL A 201 6.45 0.35 -18.88
CA VAL A 201 5.42 0.21 -19.93
C VAL A 201 6.00 -0.41 -21.20
N GLY A 202 5.26 -1.30 -21.83
CA GLY A 202 5.71 -1.96 -23.06
C GLY A 202 4.82 -3.10 -23.50
N VAL A 203 5.24 -3.76 -24.57
CA VAL A 203 4.66 -4.97 -25.13
C VAL A 203 5.71 -6.06 -25.12
N HIS A 204 5.48 -7.06 -24.28
CA HIS A 204 6.35 -8.23 -24.12
C HIS A 204 6.32 -9.11 -25.37
N PRO A 205 7.43 -9.78 -25.77
CA PRO A 205 7.54 -10.58 -26.99
C PRO A 205 6.41 -11.59 -27.21
N HIS A 206 5.85 -12.13 -26.14
CA HIS A 206 4.71 -13.07 -26.21
C HIS A 206 3.47 -12.47 -26.88
N TRP A 207 3.28 -11.17 -26.74
CA TRP A 207 2.09 -10.45 -27.19
C TRP A 207 2.30 -9.69 -28.49
N SER A 208 3.52 -9.66 -29.04
CA SER A 208 3.86 -8.87 -30.23
C SER A 208 2.89 -9.05 -31.39
N GLN A 209 2.51 -10.29 -31.73
CA GLN A 209 1.59 -10.54 -32.84
C GLN A 209 0.14 -10.13 -32.55
N LYS A 210 -0.29 -10.21 -31.29
CA LYS A 210 -1.70 -10.05 -30.89
C LYS A 210 -2.05 -8.63 -30.45
N GLU A 211 -1.09 -7.91 -29.86
CA GLU A 211 -1.32 -6.64 -29.17
C GLU A 211 -0.57 -5.47 -29.84
N TRP A 212 0.36 -5.73 -30.77
CA TRP A 212 1.01 -4.67 -31.53
C TRP A 212 0.20 -4.28 -32.77
N SER A 213 0.02 -2.98 -32.96
CA SER A 213 -0.70 -2.36 -34.07
C SER A 213 -0.03 -1.06 -34.49
N ASP A 214 -0.50 -0.43 -35.57
CA ASP A 214 0.05 0.84 -36.07
C ASP A 214 -0.11 2.00 -35.06
N ASN A 215 -1.09 1.90 -34.14
CA ASN A 215 -1.29 2.89 -33.07
C ASN A 215 -0.46 2.61 -31.81
N SER A 216 0.13 1.42 -31.69
CA SER A 216 0.79 0.99 -30.46
C SER A 216 2.01 1.84 -30.10
N LEU A 217 2.79 2.27 -31.11
CA LEU A 217 3.95 3.13 -30.91
C LEU A 217 3.52 4.49 -30.33
N LYS A 218 2.53 5.13 -30.95
CA LYS A 218 2.01 6.42 -30.50
C LYS A 218 1.48 6.33 -29.06
N GLU A 219 0.73 5.28 -28.73
CA GLU A 219 0.24 5.09 -27.37
C GLU A 219 1.40 4.89 -26.37
N LEU A 220 2.44 4.14 -26.74
CA LEU A 220 3.62 3.97 -25.91
C LEU A 220 4.35 5.31 -25.70
N GLU A 221 4.51 6.11 -26.76
CA GLU A 221 5.10 7.46 -26.71
C GLU A 221 4.33 8.37 -25.75
N GLU A 222 3.00 8.31 -25.74
CA GLU A 222 2.16 9.06 -24.81
C GLU A 222 2.35 8.60 -23.35
N LEU A 223 2.48 7.28 -23.13
CA LEU A 223 2.68 6.72 -21.78
C LEU A 223 4.05 7.11 -21.21
N VAL A 224 5.13 7.07 -22.01
CA VAL A 224 6.49 7.37 -21.50
C VAL A 224 6.70 8.83 -21.12
N GLN A 225 5.80 9.73 -21.52
CA GLN A 225 5.81 11.13 -21.04
C GLN A 225 5.27 11.28 -19.62
N LEU A 226 4.60 10.26 -19.07
CA LEU A 226 4.01 10.34 -17.74
C LEU A 226 5.08 10.24 -16.65
N PRO A 227 5.01 11.06 -15.58
CA PRO A 227 6.03 11.09 -14.53
C PRO A 227 6.10 9.79 -13.71
N GLU A 228 5.05 8.96 -13.74
CA GLU A 228 5.05 7.65 -13.09
C GLU A 228 5.84 6.60 -13.88
N VAL A 229 6.09 6.82 -15.18
CA VAL A 229 6.77 5.86 -16.05
C VAL A 229 8.27 6.10 -16.00
N VAL A 230 9.03 5.07 -15.59
CA VAL A 230 10.49 5.16 -15.40
C VAL A 230 11.27 4.21 -16.29
N ALA A 231 10.59 3.36 -17.04
CA ALA A 231 11.20 2.39 -17.95
C ALA A 231 10.27 2.01 -19.11
N VAL A 232 10.86 1.65 -20.24
CA VAL A 232 10.19 0.90 -21.30
C VAL A 232 10.48 -0.59 -21.05
N GLY A 233 9.45 -1.36 -20.76
CA GLY A 233 9.56 -2.76 -20.39
C GLY A 233 8.23 -3.33 -19.88
N GLU A 234 7.98 -4.62 -19.99
CA GLU A 234 8.93 -5.64 -20.47
C GLU A 234 8.91 -5.73 -22.00
N VAL A 235 10.08 -5.60 -22.63
CA VAL A 235 10.28 -5.66 -24.09
C VAL A 235 11.52 -6.49 -24.40
N GLY A 236 11.60 -7.11 -25.58
CA GLY A 236 12.73 -7.96 -25.97
C GLY A 236 12.28 -9.15 -26.81
N LEU A 237 13.05 -10.24 -26.71
CA LEU A 237 12.82 -11.49 -27.45
C LEU A 237 12.68 -12.68 -26.48
N ASP A 238 11.70 -13.54 -26.72
CA ASP A 238 11.57 -14.86 -26.10
C ASP A 238 11.44 -15.93 -27.18
N LEU A 239 12.60 -16.44 -27.61
CA LEU A 239 12.73 -17.47 -28.63
C LEU A 239 12.57 -18.90 -28.07
N ASN A 240 12.35 -19.03 -26.77
CA ASN A 240 12.13 -20.33 -26.12
C ASN A 240 10.65 -20.72 -26.14
N ARG A 241 9.76 -19.79 -25.77
CA ARG A 241 8.30 -20.02 -25.76
C ARG A 241 7.65 -19.77 -27.11
N ASN A 242 8.16 -18.79 -27.86
CA ASN A 242 7.80 -18.49 -29.24
C ASN A 242 6.28 -18.30 -29.48
N TYR A 243 5.59 -17.60 -28.57
CA TYR A 243 4.15 -17.32 -28.71
C TYR A 243 3.82 -16.29 -29.81
N SER A 244 4.81 -15.52 -30.26
CA SER A 244 4.77 -14.72 -31.48
C SER A 244 5.95 -15.11 -32.37
N PRO A 245 5.84 -15.05 -33.71
CA PRO A 245 6.95 -15.37 -34.61
C PRO A 245 8.20 -14.50 -34.34
N PRO A 246 9.44 -15.04 -34.44
CA PRO A 246 10.66 -14.29 -34.14
C PRO A 246 10.78 -12.96 -34.89
N GLU A 247 10.49 -12.93 -36.20
CA GLU A 247 10.54 -11.71 -37.02
C GLU A 247 9.57 -10.61 -36.51
N VAL A 248 8.42 -11.03 -35.99
CA VAL A 248 7.44 -10.11 -35.39
C VAL A 248 7.92 -9.62 -34.03
N GLN A 249 8.56 -10.48 -33.23
CA GLN A 249 9.17 -10.08 -31.96
C GLN A 249 10.28 -9.04 -32.20
N GLU A 250 11.18 -9.28 -33.16
CA GLU A 250 12.27 -8.37 -33.54
C GLU A 250 11.72 -7.01 -33.99
N THR A 251 10.80 -7.01 -34.95
CA THR A 251 10.16 -5.78 -35.45
C THR A 251 9.51 -4.97 -34.33
N VAL A 252 8.81 -5.64 -33.41
CA VAL A 252 8.12 -4.97 -32.29
C VAL A 252 9.11 -4.51 -31.22
N PHE A 253 10.19 -5.24 -30.99
CA PHE A 253 11.24 -4.83 -30.05
C PHE A 253 11.97 -3.59 -30.54
N GLU A 254 12.38 -3.56 -31.81
CA GLU A 254 13.03 -2.40 -32.44
C GLU A 254 12.15 -1.16 -32.39
N LYS A 255 10.84 -1.28 -32.69
CA LYS A 255 9.92 -0.14 -32.61
C LYS A 255 9.76 0.44 -31.20
N GLN A 256 10.01 -0.35 -30.15
CA GLN A 256 9.86 0.10 -28.76
C GLN A 256 11.16 0.66 -28.16
N THR A 257 12.30 0.45 -28.82
CA THR A 257 13.62 0.85 -28.32
C THR A 257 14.23 1.86 -29.29
N PRO A 258 14.27 3.16 -28.92
CA PRO A 258 14.85 4.20 -29.78
C PRO A 258 16.36 4.04 -29.98
#